data_AF-A0A286IQ44-F1
#
_entry.id   AF-A0A286IQ44-F1
#
_cell.length_a   1.000
_cell.length_b   1.000
_cell.length_c   1.000
_cell.angle_alpha   90.00
_cell.angle_beta   90.00
_cell.angle_gamma   90.00
#
_symmetry.space_group_name_H-M   'P 1'
#
loop_
_entity.id
_entity.type
_entity.pdbx_description
1 polymer ?
#
loop_
_entity_poly.entity_id
_entity_poly.type
_entity_poly.pdbx_seq_one_letter_code
_entity_poly.pdbx_strand_id
1 'polypeptide(L)'
;MILWVSLSNCSKIKVLDEPTTYITSLPLQIDSTKFQQFRKVFKTEKINEVSKNYGGLKPKYEMAIITQLLTDSITNNCLWLNHGLLPFCNNILIRNKGAFELIDTKTKFNDFFLPISDEEEALAYVSIMTETSCEYEFDIKFKYRTFVKNINKSYAIQVKNGFETLTFDYDLFGCGPHSHYSVKNFVDYNGNIRLIEKRKIYENPEEDGLCVD
;
A
#
# COMPACT_ATOMS: atom_id res chain seq x y z
N MET A 1 -20.15 -6.48 -50.35
CA MET A 1 -20.16 -7.21 -49.06
C MET A 1 -19.68 -6.24 -47.99
N ILE A 2 -20.63 -5.57 -47.31
CA ILE A 2 -20.32 -4.55 -46.31
C ILE A 2 -20.15 -5.28 -44.97
N LEU A 3 -18.91 -5.38 -44.48
CA LEU A 3 -18.64 -5.89 -43.14
C LEU A 3 -19.19 -4.89 -42.11
N TRP A 4 -20.29 -5.26 -41.47
CA TRP A 4 -20.70 -4.66 -40.21
C TRP A 4 -19.68 -5.07 -39.15
N VAL A 5 -18.72 -4.20 -38.88
CA VAL A 5 -17.94 -4.29 -37.65
C VAL A 5 -18.92 -3.99 -36.53
N SER A 6 -19.34 -5.03 -35.81
CA SER A 6 -20.01 -4.90 -34.52
C SER A 6 -19.16 -3.95 -33.68
N LEU A 7 -19.67 -2.75 -33.43
CA LEU A 7 -19.19 -1.85 -32.39
C LEU A 7 -19.48 -2.57 -31.06
N SER A 8 -18.58 -3.48 -30.72
CA SER A 8 -18.58 -4.23 -29.48
C SER A 8 -18.63 -3.22 -28.35
N ASN A 9 -19.81 -3.15 -27.73
CA ASN A 9 -20.15 -2.48 -26.50
C ASN A 9 -18.90 -2.11 -25.69
N CYS A 10 -18.42 -0.86 -25.80
CA CYS A 10 -17.41 -0.32 -24.88
C CYS A 10 -18.08 -0.24 -23.51
N SER A 11 -18.06 -1.34 -22.76
CA SER A 11 -18.48 -1.32 -21.37
C SER A 11 -17.49 -0.46 -20.61
N LYS A 12 -17.87 0.81 -20.37
CA LYS A 12 -17.13 1.67 -19.45
C LYS A 12 -17.08 0.96 -18.10
N ILE A 13 -15.89 0.85 -17.52
CA ILE A 13 -15.76 0.41 -16.13
C ILE A 13 -16.66 1.29 -15.27
N LYS A 14 -17.40 0.67 -14.36
CA LYS A 14 -18.16 1.38 -13.34
C LYS A 14 -17.38 1.37 -12.03
N VAL A 15 -17.05 2.54 -11.50
CA VAL A 15 -16.58 2.65 -10.11
C VAL A 15 -17.81 2.59 -9.20
N LEU A 16 -17.78 1.69 -8.20
CA LEU A 16 -18.85 1.54 -7.23
C LEU A 16 -18.52 2.36 -5.97
N ASP A 17 -19.51 3.09 -5.47
CA ASP A 17 -19.37 3.94 -4.29
C ASP A 17 -19.54 3.19 -2.96
N GLU A 18 -20.11 1.98 -2.96
CA GLU A 18 -20.36 1.23 -1.72
C GLU A 18 -19.99 -0.26 -1.88
N PRO A 19 -19.40 -0.89 -0.86
CA PRO A 19 -18.94 -0.27 0.40
C PRO A 19 -17.70 0.62 0.20
N THR A 20 -17.57 1.70 0.96
CA THR A 20 -16.35 2.56 1.01
C THR A 20 -16.03 2.98 2.45
N THR A 21 -14.74 2.94 2.80
CA THR A 21 -14.22 3.46 4.08
C THR A 21 -13.10 4.43 3.77
N TYR A 22 -13.23 5.67 4.20
CA TYR A 22 -12.21 6.70 3.96
C TYR A 22 -11.23 6.78 5.12
N ILE A 23 -9.94 6.90 4.81
CA ILE A 23 -8.94 7.40 5.76
C ILE A 23 -9.13 8.90 5.88
N THR A 24 -9.71 9.33 7.00
CA THR A 24 -10.16 10.70 7.23
C THR A 24 -9.08 11.58 7.86
N SER A 25 -8.11 10.96 8.52
CA SER A 25 -7.04 11.65 9.21
C SER A 25 -5.72 11.56 8.45
N LEU A 26 -4.88 12.60 8.52
CA LEU A 26 -3.51 12.52 8.00
C LEU A 26 -2.59 11.86 9.04
N PRO A 27 -1.54 11.16 8.60
CA PRO A 27 -0.48 10.71 9.51
C PRO A 27 0.30 11.92 10.04
N LEU A 28 0.80 11.83 11.27
CA LEU A 28 1.76 12.81 11.77
C LEU A 28 3.11 12.51 11.12
N GLN A 29 3.73 13.53 10.54
CA GLN A 29 5.01 13.39 9.84
C GLN A 29 6.16 13.83 10.75
N ILE A 30 7.28 13.12 10.68
CA ILE A 30 8.54 13.65 11.20
C ILE A 30 8.96 14.82 10.30
N ASP A 31 9.35 15.93 10.92
CA ASP A 31 9.86 17.12 10.24
C ASP A 31 10.99 16.79 9.24
N SER A 32 10.71 17.05 7.95
CA SER A 32 11.60 16.72 6.84
C SER A 32 12.93 17.47 6.87
N THR A 33 13.02 18.60 7.59
CA THR A 33 14.29 19.32 7.80
C THR A 33 15.32 18.47 8.57
N LYS A 34 14.86 17.47 9.34
CA LYS A 34 15.71 16.55 10.11
C LYS A 34 16.20 15.35 9.31
N PHE A 35 15.69 15.11 8.09
CA PHE A 35 15.99 13.90 7.33
C PHE A 35 17.48 13.73 7.05
N GLN A 36 18.22 14.80 6.77
CA GLN A 36 19.68 14.71 6.54
C GLN A 36 20.45 14.26 7.79
N GLN A 37 20.02 14.71 8.97
CA GLN A 37 20.60 14.26 10.24
C GLN A 37 20.29 12.77 10.45
N PHE A 38 19.03 12.37 10.28
CA PHE A 38 18.61 10.98 10.45
C PHE A 38 19.27 10.03 9.45
N ARG A 39 19.52 10.46 8.20
CA ARG A 39 20.26 9.64 7.23
C ARG A 39 21.65 9.24 7.73
N LYS A 40 22.35 10.18 8.39
CA LYS A 40 23.67 9.93 8.98
C LYS A 40 23.58 9.02 10.21
N VAL A 41 22.60 9.25 11.08
CA VAL A 41 22.42 8.50 12.33
C VAL A 41 22.01 7.05 12.06
N PHE A 42 21.02 6.85 11.19
CA PHE A 42 20.46 5.53 10.87
C PHE A 42 21.15 4.86 9.67
N LYS A 43 22.20 5.48 9.10
CA LYS A 43 22.97 4.99 7.95
C LYS A 43 22.07 4.48 6.82
N THR A 44 21.22 5.38 6.33
CA THR A 44 20.16 5.02 5.37
C THR A 44 20.27 5.80 4.07
N GLU A 45 19.85 5.17 2.99
CA GLU A 45 19.90 5.76 1.65
C GLU A 45 18.88 6.87 1.49
N LYS A 46 17.66 6.67 2.00
CA LYS A 46 16.57 7.62 1.84
C LYS A 46 15.71 7.68 3.08
N ILE A 47 15.16 8.87 3.34
CA ILE A 47 14.07 9.07 4.29
C ILE A 47 12.98 9.82 3.56
N ASN A 48 11.75 9.32 3.64
CA ASN A 48 10.58 9.92 3.02
C ASN A 48 9.48 10.15 4.05
N GLU A 49 8.57 11.06 3.73
CA GLU A 49 7.29 11.17 4.41
C GLU A 49 6.49 9.86 4.25
N VAL A 50 5.66 9.55 5.25
CA VAL A 50 4.74 8.41 5.16
C VAL A 50 3.56 8.73 4.25
N SER A 51 3.01 7.70 3.61
CA SER A 51 1.81 7.83 2.79
C SER A 51 0.61 8.32 3.61
N LYS A 52 -0.26 9.12 2.98
CA LYS A 52 -1.57 9.50 3.56
C LYS A 52 -2.41 8.29 4.00
N ASN A 53 -2.18 7.12 3.40
CA ASN A 53 -2.85 5.87 3.75
C ASN A 53 -2.53 5.38 5.17
N TYR A 54 -1.55 5.97 5.86
CA TYR A 54 -1.20 5.57 7.22
C TYR A 54 -1.94 6.41 8.26
N GLY A 55 -2.82 7.29 7.78
CA GLY A 55 -3.69 8.11 8.58
C GLY A 55 -4.54 7.31 9.56
N GLY A 56 -5.09 6.17 9.19
CA GLY A 56 -6.00 5.42 10.07
C GLY A 56 -5.36 4.83 11.34
N LEU A 57 -4.03 4.74 11.42
CA LEU A 57 -3.35 4.06 12.52
C LEU A 57 -3.61 4.69 13.89
N LYS A 58 -3.80 3.83 14.90
CA LYS A 58 -3.90 4.22 16.31
C LYS A 58 -2.95 3.36 17.16
N PRO A 59 -2.33 3.95 18.20
CA PRO A 59 -2.27 5.39 18.48
C PRO A 59 -1.44 6.13 17.42
N LYS A 60 -1.54 7.47 17.41
CA LYS A 60 -0.83 8.32 16.45
C LYS A 60 0.61 8.56 16.88
N TYR A 61 1.55 8.41 15.95
CA TYR A 61 2.96 8.76 16.11
C TYR A 61 3.41 9.68 14.98
N GLU A 62 4.40 10.55 15.24
CA GLU A 62 5.16 11.20 14.16
C GLU A 62 5.99 10.13 13.46
N MET A 63 5.85 9.97 12.14
CA MET A 63 6.47 8.89 11.37
C MET A 63 7.25 9.37 10.15
N ALA A 64 8.22 8.57 9.72
CA ALA A 64 8.86 8.64 8.41
C ALA A 64 9.21 7.23 7.90
N ILE A 65 9.30 7.06 6.59
CA ILE A 65 9.85 5.84 5.97
C ILE A 65 11.36 5.99 5.85
N ILE A 66 12.09 4.98 6.33
CA ILE A 66 13.53 4.84 6.17
C ILE A 66 13.78 3.72 5.16
N THR A 67 14.55 4.01 4.11
CA THR A 67 14.93 3.04 3.07
C THR A 67 16.42 2.76 3.11
N GLN A 68 16.79 1.52 3.41
CA GLN A 68 18.17 1.05 3.54
C GLN A 68 18.49 0.04 2.43
N LEU A 69 19.66 0.16 1.81
CA LEU A 69 20.15 -0.86 0.90
C LEU A 69 20.52 -2.11 1.70
N LEU A 70 19.97 -3.26 1.34
CA LEU A 70 20.40 -4.52 1.93
C LEU A 70 21.73 -4.93 1.31
N THR A 71 22.75 -4.99 2.16
CA THR A 71 24.02 -5.63 1.85
C THR A 71 24.06 -6.99 2.54
N ASP A 72 24.89 -7.91 2.08
CA ASP A 72 25.00 -9.31 2.57
C ASP A 72 25.21 -9.47 4.10
N SER A 73 25.36 -8.36 4.84
CA SER A 73 25.54 -8.30 6.29
C SER A 73 24.31 -7.85 7.09
N ILE A 74 23.21 -7.43 6.44
CA ILE A 74 22.02 -6.93 7.13
C ILE A 74 21.07 -8.09 7.42
N THR A 75 21.03 -8.41 8.72
CA THR A 75 20.16 -9.36 9.42
C THR A 75 18.67 -9.21 9.06
N ASN A 76 17.92 -10.29 9.27
CA ASN A 76 16.47 -10.56 9.11
C ASN A 76 15.44 -9.47 9.55
N ASN A 77 15.85 -8.26 9.90
CA ASN A 77 14.99 -7.19 10.36
C ASN A 77 14.68 -6.23 9.21
N CYS A 78 13.62 -6.58 8.49
CA CYS A 78 13.02 -5.68 7.53
C CYS A 78 11.51 -5.70 7.65
N LEU A 79 10.87 -4.52 7.71
CA LEU A 79 9.41 -4.46 7.78
C LEU A 79 8.80 -4.89 6.44
N TRP A 80 9.33 -4.36 5.32
CA TRP A 80 9.06 -4.89 3.98
C TRP A 80 10.19 -4.62 2.99
N LEU A 81 10.30 -5.51 2.00
CA LEU A 81 11.36 -5.53 0.99
C LEU A 81 10.84 -5.01 -0.35
N ASN A 82 11.54 -4.02 -0.90
CA ASN A 82 11.35 -3.65 -2.30
C ASN A 82 12.15 -4.60 -3.20
N HIS A 83 11.49 -5.16 -4.20
CA HIS A 83 12.02 -6.20 -5.09
C HIS A 83 12.56 -5.68 -6.43
N GLY A 84 13.22 -4.52 -6.43
CA GLY A 84 14.02 -4.06 -7.59
C GLY A 84 15.32 -4.88 -7.76
N LEU A 85 16.17 -4.47 -8.70
CA LEU A 85 17.53 -5.00 -8.91
C LEU A 85 18.38 -4.91 -7.65
N LEU A 86 18.20 -3.82 -6.89
CA LEU A 86 18.81 -3.65 -5.58
C LEU A 86 17.76 -3.89 -4.49
N PRO A 87 17.98 -4.83 -3.57
CA PRO A 87 17.06 -5.09 -2.49
C PRO A 87 17.11 -3.93 -1.50
N PHE A 88 16.03 -3.16 -1.42
CA PHE A 88 15.89 -2.13 -0.40
C PHE A 88 14.96 -2.62 0.70
N CYS A 89 15.39 -2.42 1.94
CA CYS A 89 14.54 -2.58 3.09
C CYS A 89 13.87 -1.26 3.45
N ASN A 90 12.56 -1.27 3.64
CA ASN A 90 11.84 -0.15 4.21
C ASN A 90 11.43 -0.45 5.64
N ASN A 91 11.72 0.51 6.52
CA ASN A 91 11.40 0.49 7.93
C ASN A 91 10.68 1.80 8.28
N ILE A 92 9.99 1.84 9.42
CA ILE A 92 9.31 3.05 9.88
C ILE A 92 10.09 3.64 11.04
N LEU A 93 10.46 4.92 10.94
CA LEU A 93 10.94 5.68 12.09
C LEU A 93 9.75 6.34 12.77
N ILE A 94 9.57 6.11 14.07
CA ILE A 94 8.53 6.78 14.86
C ILE A 94 9.14 7.63 15.97
N ARG A 95 8.41 8.66 16.40
CA ARG A 95 8.73 9.37 17.65
C ARG A 95 7.80 8.93 18.78
N ASN A 96 8.35 8.24 19.77
CA ASN A 96 7.64 7.73 20.93
C ASN A 96 8.22 8.32 22.22
N LYS A 97 7.38 8.98 23.04
CA LYS A 97 7.79 9.59 24.32
C LYS A 97 9.04 10.47 24.23
N GLY A 98 9.21 11.17 23.11
CA GLY A 98 10.34 12.07 22.85
C GLY A 98 11.59 11.40 22.28
N ALA A 99 11.66 10.07 22.24
CA ALA A 99 12.73 9.31 21.59
C ALA A 99 12.32 8.87 20.17
N PHE A 100 13.31 8.61 19.32
CA PHE A 100 13.08 8.03 18.00
C PHE A 100 13.33 6.53 18.03
N GLU A 101 12.40 5.76 17.50
CA GLU A 101 12.46 4.30 17.46
C GLU A 101 12.26 3.80 16.03
N LEU A 102 13.11 2.86 15.61
CA LEU A 102 12.99 2.19 14.33
C LEU A 102 12.09 0.96 14.46
N ILE A 103 11.02 0.88 13.67
CA ILE A 103 10.19 -0.29 13.48
C ILE A 103 10.68 -1.02 12.23
N ASP A 104 11.36 -2.13 12.45
CA ASP A 104 12.06 -2.92 11.43
C ASP A 104 11.55 -4.37 11.33
N THR A 105 10.49 -4.70 12.07
CA THR A 105 9.88 -6.03 12.06
C THR A 105 8.38 -5.94 12.27
N LYS A 106 7.65 -6.94 11.74
CA LYS A 106 6.20 -7.07 11.93
C LYS A 106 5.83 -7.15 13.41
N THR A 107 6.61 -7.89 14.22
CA THR A 107 6.40 -7.97 15.67
C THR A 107 6.49 -6.60 16.33
N LYS A 108 7.52 -5.82 16.02
CA LYS A 108 7.65 -4.48 16.59
C LYS A 108 6.53 -3.55 16.12
N PHE A 109 6.10 -3.65 14.86
CA PHE A 109 4.95 -2.89 14.37
C PHE A 109 3.68 -3.23 15.16
N ASN A 110 3.47 -4.52 15.43
CA ASN A 110 2.35 -5.03 16.22
C ASN A 110 2.34 -4.49 17.65
N ASP A 111 3.50 -4.37 18.30
CA ASP A 111 3.61 -3.84 19.66
C ASP A 111 3.12 -2.38 19.77
N PHE A 112 3.12 -1.63 18.66
CA PHE A 112 2.66 -0.24 18.63
C PHE A 112 1.20 -0.08 18.22
N PHE A 113 0.73 -0.84 17.23
CA PHE A 113 -0.53 -0.56 16.52
C PHE A 113 -1.61 -1.64 16.71
N LEU A 114 -1.42 -2.58 17.63
CA LEU A 114 -2.44 -3.56 18.00
C LEU A 114 -3.01 -3.29 19.40
N PRO A 115 -4.26 -3.72 19.67
CA PRO A 115 -5.20 -4.36 18.73
C PRO A 115 -5.86 -3.37 17.75
N ILE A 116 -6.25 -3.86 16.57
CA ILE A 116 -7.01 -3.06 15.58
C ILE A 116 -8.42 -2.81 16.10
N SER A 117 -8.84 -1.55 16.14
CA SER A 117 -10.07 -1.13 16.82
C SER A 117 -11.24 -0.82 15.88
N ASP A 118 -10.98 -0.39 14.64
CA ASP A 118 -12.01 0.00 13.67
C ASP A 118 -11.58 -0.17 12.21
N GLU A 119 -12.52 0.10 11.30
CA GLU A 119 -12.34 -0.06 9.85
C GLU A 119 -11.26 0.88 9.27
N GLU A 120 -11.15 2.12 9.76
CA GLU A 120 -10.15 3.07 9.25
C GLU A 120 -8.73 2.59 9.62
N GLU A 121 -8.57 2.13 10.85
CA GLU A 121 -7.33 1.53 11.34
C GLU A 121 -6.99 0.23 10.60
N ALA A 122 -7.97 -0.63 10.34
CA ALA A 122 -7.78 -1.87 9.58
C ALA A 122 -7.25 -1.60 8.16
N LEU A 123 -7.79 -0.59 7.46
CA LEU A 123 -7.29 -0.17 6.15
C LEU A 123 -5.84 0.30 6.22
N ALA A 124 -5.52 1.19 7.16
CA ALA A 124 -4.17 1.73 7.30
C ALA A 124 -3.15 0.64 7.67
N TYR A 125 -3.53 -0.25 8.60
CA TYR A 125 -2.72 -1.39 9.01
C TYR A 125 -2.43 -2.34 7.84
N VAL A 126 -3.46 -2.75 7.08
CA VAL A 126 -3.28 -3.63 5.91
C VAL A 126 -2.45 -2.95 4.83
N SER A 127 -2.69 -1.67 4.53
CA SER A 127 -1.92 -0.91 3.56
C SER A 127 -0.42 -0.95 3.82
N ILE A 128 -0.01 -0.80 5.08
CA ILE A 128 1.40 -0.87 5.46
C ILE A 128 1.92 -2.30 5.35
N MET A 129 1.22 -3.25 5.95
CA MET A 129 1.71 -4.61 6.15
C MET A 129 1.72 -5.45 4.88
N THR A 130 1.00 -5.03 3.85
CA THR A 130 0.97 -5.69 2.53
C THR A 130 1.44 -4.78 1.40
N GLU A 131 1.99 -3.60 1.70
CA GLU A 131 2.49 -2.64 0.70
C GLU A 131 1.42 -2.22 -0.33
N THR A 132 0.17 -2.11 0.11
CA THR A 132 -0.96 -1.72 -0.75
C THR A 132 -1.44 -0.30 -0.46
N SER A 133 -2.03 0.35 -1.46
CA SER A 133 -2.59 1.69 -1.35
C SER A 133 -4.11 1.64 -1.13
N CYS A 134 -4.64 2.67 -0.46
CA CYS A 134 -6.06 2.98 -0.53
C CYS A 134 -6.33 3.85 -1.78
N GLU A 135 -7.30 3.46 -2.61
CA GLU A 135 -7.70 4.21 -3.81
C GLU A 135 -9.20 4.46 -3.82
N TYR A 136 -9.58 5.70 -4.12
CA TYR A 136 -10.96 6.18 -4.12
C TYR A 136 -11.36 6.82 -5.45
N GLU A 137 -10.37 7.13 -6.29
CA GLU A 137 -10.49 7.79 -7.57
C GLU A 137 -9.62 7.03 -8.58
N PHE A 138 -10.14 6.81 -9.78
CA PHE A 138 -9.45 6.01 -10.80
C PHE A 138 -9.44 6.78 -12.13
N ASP A 139 -8.26 7.15 -12.62
CA ASP A 139 -8.08 7.78 -13.94
C ASP A 139 -7.82 6.72 -15.02
N ILE A 140 -8.85 5.96 -15.36
CA ILE A 140 -8.76 4.88 -16.36
C ILE A 140 -9.05 5.45 -17.75
N LYS A 141 -8.00 5.55 -18.56
CA LYS A 141 -8.09 6.07 -19.93
C LYS A 141 -8.77 5.06 -20.86
N PHE A 142 -9.45 5.56 -21.90
CA PHE A 142 -10.15 4.73 -22.88
C PHE A 142 -9.27 3.63 -23.52
N LYS A 143 -7.97 3.89 -23.67
CA LYS A 143 -7.00 2.95 -24.27
C LYS A 143 -6.52 1.86 -23.32
N TYR A 144 -6.84 1.93 -22.02
CA TYR A 144 -6.37 0.95 -21.05
C TYR A 144 -7.06 -0.39 -21.27
N ARG A 145 -6.31 -1.49 -21.09
CA ARG A 145 -6.89 -2.83 -21.07
C ARG A 145 -7.58 -3.03 -19.73
N THR A 146 -8.82 -3.48 -19.75
CA THR A 146 -9.67 -3.62 -18.57
C THR A 146 -10.07 -5.07 -18.39
N PHE A 147 -10.05 -5.55 -17.14
CA PHE A 147 -10.27 -6.97 -16.81
C PHE A 147 -11.51 -7.18 -15.94
N VAL A 148 -12.12 -6.09 -15.49
CA VAL A 148 -13.32 -6.10 -14.64
C VAL A 148 -14.35 -5.12 -15.19
N LYS A 149 -15.63 -5.41 -14.92
CA LYS A 149 -16.73 -4.49 -15.26
C LYS A 149 -16.91 -3.39 -14.20
N ASN A 150 -16.65 -3.75 -12.95
CA ASN A 150 -16.83 -2.88 -11.79
C ASN A 150 -15.55 -2.86 -10.95
N ILE A 151 -15.23 -1.70 -10.40
CA ILE A 151 -14.16 -1.50 -9.41
C ILE A 151 -14.80 -0.88 -8.17
N ASN A 152 -14.63 -1.52 -7.01
CA ASN A 152 -15.03 -0.92 -5.74
C ASN A 152 -13.94 0.06 -5.30
N LYS A 153 -14.28 1.14 -4.60
CA LYS A 153 -13.27 1.94 -3.88
C LYS A 153 -12.70 1.15 -2.70
N SER A 154 -11.63 1.66 -2.09
CA SER A 154 -11.11 1.09 -0.86
C SER A 154 -12.14 1.08 0.26
N TYR A 155 -12.17 -0.02 1.00
CA TYR A 155 -13.06 -0.18 2.14
C TYR A 155 -12.46 -1.10 3.19
N ALA A 156 -12.97 -0.98 4.40
CA ALA A 156 -12.91 -2.02 5.41
C ALA A 156 -14.32 -2.20 5.98
N ILE A 157 -14.71 -3.45 6.20
CA ILE A 157 -15.98 -3.78 6.84
C ILE A 157 -15.71 -4.71 8.02
N GLN A 158 -16.29 -4.39 9.18
CA GLN A 158 -16.21 -5.27 10.32
C GLN A 158 -16.95 -6.58 10.02
N VAL A 159 -16.28 -7.70 10.27
CA VAL A 159 -16.82 -9.05 10.17
C VAL A 159 -16.53 -9.80 11.47
N LYS A 160 -16.95 -11.07 11.54
CA LYS A 160 -16.67 -11.88 12.73
C LYS A 160 -15.15 -11.99 12.96
N ASN A 161 -14.69 -11.55 14.13
CA ASN A 161 -13.31 -11.62 14.60
C ASN A 161 -12.29 -10.74 13.84
N GLY A 162 -12.73 -9.71 13.12
CA GLY A 162 -11.80 -8.83 12.41
C GLY A 162 -12.48 -7.98 11.33
N PHE A 163 -11.75 -7.74 10.25
CA PHE A 163 -12.16 -6.90 9.14
C PHE A 163 -11.86 -7.55 7.80
N GLU A 164 -12.77 -7.41 6.84
CA GLU A 164 -12.44 -7.58 5.42
C GLU A 164 -12.04 -6.21 4.86
N THR A 165 -10.89 -6.14 4.18
CA THR A 165 -10.39 -4.91 3.57
C THR A 165 -10.23 -5.07 2.06
N LEU A 166 -10.35 -3.97 1.33
CA LEU A 166 -10.00 -3.86 -0.09
C LEU A 166 -9.03 -2.69 -0.29
N THR A 167 -7.84 -3.04 -0.74
CA THR A 167 -6.76 -2.11 -1.11
C THR A 167 -6.30 -2.37 -2.54
N PHE A 168 -5.33 -1.59 -3.02
CA PHE A 168 -4.84 -1.64 -4.39
C PHE A 168 -3.34 -1.83 -4.42
N ASP A 169 -2.90 -2.51 -5.46
CA ASP A 169 -1.50 -2.79 -5.73
C ASP A 169 -1.20 -2.42 -7.18
N TYR A 170 0.00 -1.92 -7.42
CA TYR A 170 0.51 -1.60 -8.74
C TYR A 170 1.86 -2.28 -8.89
N ASP A 171 1.91 -3.25 -9.81
CA ASP A 171 3.07 -4.12 -10.02
C ASP A 171 4.16 -3.38 -10.80
N LEU A 172 4.81 -2.43 -10.12
CA LEU A 172 5.74 -1.48 -10.71
C LEU A 172 7.06 -2.12 -11.11
N PHE A 173 7.59 -3.08 -10.36
CA PHE A 173 8.93 -3.61 -10.61
C PHE A 173 8.93 -4.70 -11.69
N GLY A 174 10.02 -4.79 -12.44
CA GLY A 174 10.19 -5.78 -13.52
C GLY A 174 9.82 -5.20 -14.88
N CYS A 175 9.54 -6.07 -15.85
CA CYS A 175 9.11 -5.65 -17.17
C CYS A 175 7.59 -5.76 -17.29
N GLY A 176 6.98 -4.73 -17.87
CA GLY A 176 5.54 -4.52 -17.88
C GLY A 176 4.73 -5.65 -18.50
N PRO A 177 3.41 -5.62 -18.28
CA PRO A 177 2.58 -4.42 -18.47
C PRO A 177 2.26 -3.57 -17.22
N HIS A 178 2.93 -3.80 -16.08
CA HIS A 178 2.69 -3.10 -14.80
C HIS A 178 1.21 -2.99 -14.45
N SER A 179 0.63 -4.11 -14.04
CA SER A 179 -0.82 -4.18 -13.85
C SER A 179 -1.25 -3.57 -12.53
N HIS A 180 -2.42 -2.92 -12.54
CA HIS A 180 -3.13 -2.57 -11.31
C HIS A 180 -3.97 -3.76 -10.84
N TYR A 181 -3.97 -3.98 -9.53
CA TYR A 181 -4.72 -5.04 -8.87
C TYR A 181 -5.57 -4.47 -7.74
N SER A 182 -6.75 -5.05 -7.55
CA SER A 182 -7.49 -4.98 -6.30
C SER A 182 -7.08 -6.14 -5.40
N VAL A 183 -6.86 -5.87 -4.12
CA VAL A 183 -6.36 -6.83 -3.13
C VAL A 183 -7.32 -6.84 -1.95
N LYS A 184 -8.03 -7.97 -1.80
CA LYS A 184 -8.94 -8.21 -0.70
C LYS A 184 -8.27 -9.05 0.36
N ASN A 185 -8.23 -8.55 1.60
CA ASN A 185 -7.64 -9.25 2.73
C ASN A 185 -8.66 -9.42 3.87
N PHE A 186 -8.44 -10.45 4.68
CA PHE A 186 -8.97 -10.51 6.05
C PHE A 186 -7.85 -10.11 7.00
N VAL A 187 -8.14 -9.29 8.00
CA VAL A 187 -7.24 -8.99 9.11
C VAL A 187 -8.00 -9.19 10.43
N ASP A 188 -7.45 -9.99 11.34
CA ASP A 188 -8.01 -10.13 12.68
C ASP A 188 -7.58 -8.97 13.60
N TYR A 189 -8.20 -8.87 14.78
CA TYR A 189 -7.86 -7.84 15.77
C TYR A 189 -6.40 -7.91 16.28
N ASN A 190 -5.72 -9.03 16.05
CA ASN A 190 -4.32 -9.26 16.42
C ASN A 190 -3.35 -9.06 15.25
N GLY A 191 -3.82 -8.48 14.14
CA GLY A 191 -2.97 -8.14 12.99
C GLY A 191 -2.61 -9.32 12.09
N ASN A 192 -3.23 -10.49 12.24
CA ASN A 192 -3.00 -11.60 11.33
C ASN A 192 -3.73 -11.35 10.00
N ILE A 193 -2.97 -11.14 8.93
CA ILE A 193 -3.50 -10.87 7.59
C ILE A 193 -3.53 -12.15 6.76
N ARG A 194 -4.65 -12.38 6.08
CA ARG A 194 -4.80 -13.44 5.09
C ARG A 194 -5.38 -12.88 3.80
N LEU A 195 -4.71 -13.15 2.68
CA LEU A 195 -5.24 -12.84 1.36
C LEU A 195 -6.52 -13.64 1.09
N ILE A 196 -7.58 -12.93 0.71
CA ILE A 196 -8.83 -13.54 0.23
C ILE A 196 -8.81 -13.61 -1.29
N GLU A 197 -8.49 -12.49 -1.95
CA GLU A 197 -8.51 -12.39 -3.40
C GLU A 197 -7.52 -11.31 -3.88
N LYS A 198 -6.77 -11.60 -4.94
CA LYS A 198 -6.03 -10.59 -5.72
C LYS A 198 -6.53 -10.65 -7.16
N ARG A 199 -7.06 -9.54 -7.67
CA ARG A 199 -7.67 -9.49 -9.01
C ARG A 199 -7.09 -8.34 -9.80
N LYS A 200 -6.56 -8.65 -10.98
CA LYS A 200 -6.12 -7.67 -11.98
C LYS A 200 -7.32 -6.83 -12.44
N ILE A 201 -7.20 -5.51 -12.39
CA ILE A 201 -8.31 -4.59 -12.71
C ILE A 201 -8.14 -3.93 -14.08
N TYR A 202 -6.97 -3.33 -14.33
CA TYR A 202 -6.62 -2.70 -15.59
C TYR A 202 -5.10 -2.57 -15.73
N GLU A 203 -4.64 -2.22 -16.93
CA GLU A 203 -3.24 -1.92 -17.21
C GLU A 203 -3.12 -0.95 -18.39
N ASN A 204 -2.01 -0.21 -18.43
CA ASN A 204 -1.70 0.72 -19.49
C ASN A 204 -0.89 0.01 -20.60
N PRO A 205 -1.40 -0.11 -21.84
CA PRO A 205 -0.63 -0.72 -22.93
C PRO A 205 0.67 0.01 -23.28
N GLU A 206 0.81 1.29 -22.90
CA GLU A 206 2.07 2.03 -23.11
C GLU A 206 3.21 1.54 -22.20
N GLU A 207 2.88 0.77 -21.17
CA GLU A 207 3.85 0.12 -20.28
C GLU A 207 4.22 -1.29 -20.75
N ASP A 208 3.72 -1.75 -21.91
CA ASP A 208 4.11 -3.04 -22.50
C ASP A 208 5.61 -3.08 -22.78
N GLY A 209 6.32 -3.98 -22.10
CA GLY A 209 7.77 -4.13 -22.23
C GLY A 209 8.58 -3.00 -21.61
N LEU A 210 7.95 -2.03 -20.93
CA LEU A 210 8.66 -1.06 -20.11
C LEU A 210 9.29 -1.81 -18.94
N CYS A 211 10.59 -1.68 -18.73
CA CYS A 211 11.25 -2.29 -17.57
C CYS A 211 11.58 -1.21 -16.55
N VAL A 212 11.13 -1.42 -15.31
CA VAL A 212 11.37 -0.54 -14.16
C VAL A 212 12.14 -1.31 -13.09
N ASP A 213 13.10 -0.62 -12.50
CA ASP A 213 14.04 -1.09 -11.50
C ASP A 213 13.98 -0.22 -10.22
#